data_AF-A0A6G1AZX4-F1
#
_entry.id   AF-A0A6G1AZX4-F1
#
_cell.length_a   1.000
_cell.length_b   1.000
_cell.length_c   1.000
_cell.angle_alpha   90.00
_cell.angle_beta   90.00
_cell.angle_gamma   90.00
#
_symmetry.space_group_name_H-M   'P 1'
#
loop_
_entity.id
_entity.type
_entity.pdbx_description
1 polymer ?
#
loop_
_entity_poly.entity_id
_entity_poly.type
_entity_poly.pdbx_seq_one_letter_code
_entity_poly.pdbx_strand_id
1 'polypeptide(L)'
;KDLNVRQETIQTLEEKAGNNLLAFHHSNFLLDTSPKTGESRAKINYWDLIKIKSFCTAKETTQKTNRQPTEWEKIVVNDISDKGLISKIYEKLTKLHTRKTNNPVKKWAEDMNRHFSKEDIQMANRHTKQCTASLLIRTIQIKTTLRYHLTAVTVAKMSKLEDSRCWRGCGEMGILLHCWWEWKLVQPLWKVVWSFLRKLTIELPYDLAIALLGIYPRDTEMLMHRSTWTPMCIAALSTIAKTWKEPKCPSTDEWIKKMWFIYTMEYYMAMRKNEIWPCVATWMDLEGVMLSE
;
A
#
# COMPACT_ATOMS: atom_id res chain seq x y z
N LYS A 1 -31.59 -19.61 31.45
CA LYS A 1 -31.56 -20.65 30.37
C LYS A 1 -30.16 -20.84 29.78
N ASP A 2 -29.26 -19.85 29.82
CA ASP A 2 -27.95 -19.95 29.15
C ASP A 2 -26.77 -20.45 30.03
N LEU A 3 -26.97 -20.62 31.33
CA LEU A 3 -25.96 -21.16 32.24
C LEU A 3 -26.28 -22.63 32.51
N ASN A 4 -25.50 -23.54 31.91
CA ASN A 4 -25.57 -24.97 32.20
C ASN A 4 -24.93 -25.25 33.57
N VAL A 5 -25.72 -25.03 34.62
CA VAL A 5 -25.39 -25.19 36.04
C VAL A 5 -26.32 -26.26 36.63
N ARG A 6 -25.82 -27.06 37.57
CA ARG A 6 -26.60 -28.13 38.20
C ARG A 6 -27.77 -27.57 38.99
N GLN A 7 -28.89 -28.29 38.97
CA GLN A 7 -30.13 -27.88 39.63
C GLN A 7 -29.98 -27.76 41.15
N GLU A 8 -29.17 -28.62 41.78
CA GLU A 8 -28.81 -28.54 43.21
C GLU A 8 -28.10 -27.22 43.56
N THR A 9 -27.26 -26.72 42.66
CA THR A 9 -26.57 -25.44 42.84
C THR A 9 -27.56 -24.28 42.71
N ILE A 10 -28.50 -24.35 41.77
CA ILE A 10 -29.56 -23.35 41.61
C ILE A 10 -30.44 -23.29 42.87
N GLN A 11 -30.87 -24.44 43.38
CA GLN A 11 -31.69 -24.52 44.60
C GLN A 11 -30.96 -23.95 45.83
N THR A 12 -29.67 -24.28 46.00
CA THR A 12 -28.84 -23.75 47.10
C THR A 12 -28.67 -22.22 47.01
N LEU A 13 -28.67 -21.66 45.79
CA LEU A 13 -28.55 -20.23 45.55
C LEU A 13 -29.89 -19.50 45.78
N GLU A 14 -31.01 -20.09 45.34
CA GLU A 14 -32.35 -19.56 45.54
C GLU A 14 -32.74 -19.50 47.02
N GLU A 15 -32.41 -20.55 47.79
CA GLU A 15 -32.63 -20.60 49.24
C GLU A 15 -31.90 -19.49 50.01
N LYS A 16 -30.74 -19.05 49.51
CA LYS A 16 -29.88 -18.08 50.21
C LYS A 16 -29.99 -16.64 49.72
N ALA A 17 -30.33 -16.42 48.44
CA ALA A 17 -30.37 -15.09 47.83
C ALA A 17 -31.75 -14.69 47.28
N GLY A 18 -32.76 -15.56 47.42
CA GLY A 18 -34.10 -15.38 46.88
C GLY A 18 -34.19 -15.73 45.39
N ASN A 19 -35.41 -15.76 44.87
CA ASN A 19 -35.75 -16.30 43.54
C ASN A 19 -35.16 -15.51 42.34
N ASN A 20 -34.41 -14.43 42.56
CA ASN A 20 -33.87 -13.58 41.49
C ASN A 20 -32.33 -13.54 41.50
N LEU A 21 -31.72 -14.04 40.42
CA LEU A 21 -30.27 -14.00 40.15
C LEU A 21 -29.65 -12.58 40.23
N LEU A 22 -30.44 -11.53 40.05
CA LEU A 22 -30.00 -10.14 40.23
C LEU A 22 -29.80 -9.74 41.70
N ALA A 23 -30.58 -10.31 42.62
CA ALA A 23 -30.40 -10.13 44.05
C ALA A 23 -29.10 -10.78 44.53
N PHE A 24 -28.73 -11.93 43.94
CA PHE A 24 -27.46 -12.60 44.16
C PHE A 24 -26.23 -11.78 43.71
N HIS A 25 -26.36 -11.01 42.64
CA HIS A 25 -25.32 -10.09 42.18
C HIS A 25 -25.07 -8.93 43.14
N HIS A 26 -26.14 -8.39 43.75
CA HIS A 26 -26.05 -7.25 44.67
C HIS A 26 -25.65 -7.65 46.09
N SER A 27 -25.84 -8.92 46.47
CA SER A 27 -25.57 -9.39 47.83
C SER A 27 -24.09 -9.63 48.15
N ASN A 28 -23.17 -9.33 47.21
CA ASN A 28 -21.73 -9.57 47.37
C ASN A 28 -21.35 -11.01 47.78
N PHE A 29 -22.26 -11.99 47.66
CA PHE A 29 -22.08 -13.35 48.17
C PHE A 29 -20.84 -14.07 47.59
N LEU A 30 -20.46 -13.76 46.34
CA LEU A 30 -19.25 -14.29 45.69
C LEU A 30 -17.95 -13.64 46.18
N LEU A 31 -18.02 -12.45 46.78
CA LEU A 31 -16.89 -11.65 47.27
C LEU A 31 -16.77 -11.65 48.80
N ASP A 32 -17.87 -11.93 49.51
CA ASP A 32 -17.96 -11.91 50.97
C ASP A 32 -17.21 -13.07 51.62
N THR A 33 -16.08 -12.79 52.26
CA THR A 33 -15.16 -13.74 52.91
C THR A 33 -15.59 -14.18 54.31
N SER A 34 -16.82 -13.88 54.75
CA SER A 34 -17.29 -14.33 56.06
C SER A 34 -17.26 -15.87 56.23
N PRO A 35 -17.09 -16.38 57.47
CA PRO A 35 -17.06 -17.82 57.73
C PRO A 35 -18.37 -18.53 57.31
N LYS A 36 -19.52 -17.86 57.47
CA LYS A 36 -20.84 -18.39 57.10
C LYS A 36 -21.01 -18.50 55.58
N THR A 37 -20.46 -17.57 54.80
CA THR A 37 -20.43 -17.67 53.32
C THR A 37 -19.41 -18.70 52.84
N GLY A 38 -18.33 -18.94 53.58
CA GLY A 38 -17.35 -20.01 53.32
C GLY A 38 -17.96 -21.42 53.39
N GLU A 39 -18.69 -21.73 54.46
CA GLU A 39 -19.40 -23.02 54.61
C GLU A 39 -20.49 -23.22 53.54
N SER A 40 -21.13 -22.12 53.10
CA SER A 40 -22.10 -22.13 52.01
C SER A 40 -21.46 -22.52 50.67
N ARG A 41 -20.32 -21.90 50.36
CA ARG A 41 -19.60 -22.10 49.11
C ARG A 41 -19.00 -23.50 49.01
N ALA A 42 -18.64 -24.11 50.14
CA ALA A 42 -18.18 -25.50 50.19
C ALA A 42 -19.25 -26.51 49.74
N LYS A 43 -20.54 -26.17 49.86
CA LYS A 43 -21.67 -27.01 49.39
C LYS A 43 -21.97 -26.84 47.89
N ILE A 44 -21.45 -25.79 47.26
CA ILE A 44 -21.68 -25.51 45.85
C ILE A 44 -20.55 -26.11 45.02
N ASN A 45 -20.88 -26.69 43.86
CA ASN A 45 -19.87 -27.20 42.97
C ASN A 45 -18.94 -26.07 42.47
N TYR A 46 -17.63 -26.26 42.62
CA TYR A 46 -16.62 -25.28 42.27
C TYR A 46 -16.70 -24.79 40.81
N TRP A 47 -16.97 -25.69 39.86
CA TRP A 47 -17.08 -25.33 38.44
C TRP A 47 -18.32 -24.50 38.14
N ASP A 48 -19.41 -24.78 38.84
CA ASP A 48 -20.65 -24.01 38.70
C ASP A 48 -20.48 -22.59 39.28
N LEU A 49 -19.76 -22.46 40.40
CA LEU A 49 -19.33 -21.17 40.96
C LEU A 49 -18.49 -20.35 39.98
N ILE A 50 -17.52 -20.96 39.30
CA ILE A 50 -16.70 -20.28 38.28
C ILE A 50 -17.56 -19.77 37.12
N LYS A 51 -18.46 -20.62 36.59
CA LYS A 51 -19.36 -20.25 35.49
C LYS A 51 -20.24 -19.05 35.85
N ILE A 52 -20.83 -19.08 37.05
CA ILE A 52 -21.68 -18.00 37.55
C ILE A 52 -20.87 -16.71 37.69
N LYS A 53 -19.68 -16.77 38.30
CA LYS A 53 -18.79 -15.60 38.45
C LYS A 53 -18.41 -15.01 37.08
N SER A 54 -18.02 -15.84 36.13
CA SER A 54 -17.70 -15.42 34.76
C SER A 54 -18.88 -14.72 34.08
N PHE A 55 -20.10 -15.27 34.22
CA PHE A 55 -21.30 -14.69 33.62
C PHE A 55 -21.63 -13.32 34.24
N CYS A 56 -21.55 -13.19 35.56
CA CYS A 56 -21.75 -11.92 36.25
C CYS A 56 -20.73 -10.86 35.82
N THR A 57 -19.44 -11.21 35.76
CA THR A 57 -18.38 -10.28 35.32
C THR A 57 -18.54 -9.84 33.86
N ALA A 58 -18.96 -10.74 32.97
CA ALA A 58 -19.27 -10.37 31.59
C ALA A 58 -20.41 -9.34 31.53
N LYS A 59 -21.49 -9.55 32.28
CA LYS A 59 -22.63 -8.63 32.33
C LYS A 59 -22.29 -7.28 32.95
N GLU A 60 -21.46 -7.23 33.99
CA GLU A 60 -20.95 -5.96 34.56
C GLU A 60 -20.11 -5.18 33.55
N THR A 61 -19.28 -5.87 32.76
CA THR A 61 -18.49 -5.26 31.70
C THR A 61 -19.40 -4.64 30.64
N THR A 62 -20.47 -5.34 30.25
CA THR A 62 -21.49 -4.82 29.32
C THR A 62 -22.25 -3.61 29.88
N GLN A 63 -22.61 -3.62 31.17
CA GLN A 63 -23.30 -2.49 31.81
C GLN A 63 -22.40 -1.26 32.03
N LYS A 64 -21.12 -1.46 32.37
CA LYS A 64 -20.13 -0.37 32.48
C LYS A 64 -19.87 0.31 31.14
N THR A 65 -20.12 -0.37 30.02
CA THR A 65 -19.96 0.19 28.68
C THR A 65 -21.18 0.96 28.15
N ASN A 66 -22.09 1.45 28.99
CA ASN A 66 -23.21 2.37 28.63
C ASN A 66 -22.76 3.76 28.09
N ARG A 67 -21.59 3.85 27.47
CA ARG A 67 -21.16 5.04 26.72
C ARG A 67 -21.90 5.08 25.38
N GLN A 68 -22.29 6.27 24.96
CA GLN A 68 -22.78 6.48 23.60
C GLN A 68 -21.70 6.03 22.60
N PRO A 69 -22.05 5.19 21.60
CA PRO A 69 -21.11 4.79 20.58
C PRO A 69 -20.56 6.04 19.88
N THR A 70 -19.25 6.09 19.69
CA THR A 70 -18.62 7.12 18.86
C THR A 70 -19.13 7.01 17.42
N GLU A 71 -19.00 8.08 16.64
CA GLU A 71 -19.40 8.08 15.24
C GLU A 71 -18.76 6.94 14.43
N TRP A 72 -17.54 6.52 14.79
CA TRP A 72 -16.87 5.35 14.19
C TRP A 72 -17.52 4.03 14.59
N GLU A 73 -17.84 3.87 15.88
CA GLU A 73 -18.50 2.68 16.39
C GLU A 73 -19.92 2.56 15.84
N LYS A 74 -20.63 3.67 15.61
CA LYS A 74 -21.91 3.66 14.90
C LYS A 74 -21.78 3.15 13.47
N ILE A 75 -20.72 3.52 12.74
CA ILE A 75 -20.48 3.05 11.36
C ILE A 75 -20.21 1.54 11.35
N VAL A 76 -19.47 1.02 12.34
CA VAL A 76 -19.09 -0.40 12.42
C VAL A 76 -20.22 -1.28 12.98
N VAL A 77 -21.01 -0.76 13.94
CA VAL A 77 -22.04 -1.53 14.66
C VAL A 77 -23.40 -1.48 13.97
N ASN A 78 -23.76 -0.39 13.30
CA ASN A 78 -25.09 -0.23 12.69
C ASN A 78 -25.18 -0.76 11.25
N ASP A 79 -24.07 -1.10 10.60
CA ASP A 79 -24.10 -1.67 9.26
C ASP A 79 -24.38 -3.18 9.33
N ILE A 80 -25.66 -3.52 9.16
CA ILE A 80 -26.18 -4.90 9.10
C ILE A 80 -25.68 -5.62 7.83
N SER A 81 -25.07 -4.88 6.89
CA SER A 81 -24.54 -5.40 5.62
C SER A 81 -23.18 -4.80 5.28
N ASP A 82 -22.23 -5.65 4.88
CA ASP A 82 -20.90 -5.24 4.41
C ASP A 82 -20.95 -4.38 3.13
N LYS A 83 -22.10 -4.32 2.44
CA LYS A 83 -22.24 -3.59 1.18
C LYS A 83 -22.27 -2.08 1.43
N GLY A 84 -21.21 -1.39 1.01
CA GLY A 84 -21.09 0.07 1.07
C GLY A 84 -20.44 0.60 2.35
N LEU A 85 -20.10 -0.27 3.30
CA LEU A 85 -19.34 0.07 4.51
C LEU A 85 -17.99 0.74 4.16
N ILE A 86 -17.26 0.18 3.19
CA ILE A 86 -15.99 0.75 2.70
C ILE A 86 -16.20 2.19 2.19
N SER A 87 -17.27 2.45 1.45
CA SER A 87 -17.56 3.79 0.92
C SER A 87 -17.88 4.78 2.04
N LYS A 88 -18.65 4.38 3.07
CA LYS A 88 -18.96 5.22 4.23
C LYS A 88 -17.72 5.53 5.05
N ILE A 89 -16.85 4.54 5.26
CA ILE A 89 -15.54 4.71 5.89
C ILE A 89 -14.70 5.71 5.08
N TYR A 90 -14.64 5.53 3.75
CA TYR A 90 -13.87 6.41 2.88
C TYR A 90 -14.38 7.84 2.89
N GLU A 91 -15.71 8.05 2.90
CA GLU A 91 -16.32 9.38 3.00
C GLU A 91 -15.97 10.08 4.32
N LYS A 92 -16.05 9.36 5.45
CA LYS A 92 -15.70 9.90 6.77
C LYS A 92 -14.19 10.21 6.87
N LEU A 93 -13.34 9.33 6.36
CA LEU A 93 -11.89 9.57 6.26
C LEU A 93 -11.57 10.78 5.39
N THR A 94 -12.28 10.96 4.27
CA THR A 94 -12.11 12.09 3.36
C THR A 94 -12.47 13.41 4.05
N LYS A 95 -13.55 13.44 4.85
CA LYS A 95 -13.95 14.63 5.65
C LYS A 95 -12.93 14.99 6.73
N LEU A 96 -12.27 14.01 7.34
CA LEU A 96 -11.21 14.22 8.33
C LEU A 96 -9.88 14.64 7.70
N HIS A 97 -9.69 14.37 6.41
CA HIS A 97 -8.49 14.73 5.68
C HIS A 97 -8.54 16.20 5.22
N THR A 98 -8.28 17.14 6.13
CA THR A 98 -8.16 18.59 5.83
C THR A 98 -6.82 18.98 5.24
N ARG A 99 -5.83 18.08 5.24
CA ARG A 99 -4.54 18.33 4.60
C ARG A 99 -4.70 18.25 3.08
N LYS A 100 -4.20 19.28 2.39
CA LYS A 100 -4.01 19.25 0.93
C LYS A 100 -3.21 17.99 0.61
N THR A 101 -3.77 17.06 -0.17
CA THR A 101 -3.08 15.83 -0.53
C THR A 101 -1.73 16.18 -1.14
N ASN A 102 -0.66 15.59 -0.61
CA ASN A 102 0.68 15.75 -1.17
C ASN A 102 0.68 15.11 -2.56
N ASN A 103 0.48 15.91 -3.61
CA ASN A 103 0.55 15.42 -4.98
C ASN A 103 1.98 14.92 -5.25
N PRO A 104 2.20 13.61 -5.47
CA PRO A 104 3.54 13.07 -5.66
C PRO A 104 4.27 13.70 -6.84
N VAL A 105 3.53 14.08 -7.90
CA VAL A 105 4.07 14.76 -9.09
C VAL A 105 4.57 16.17 -8.74
N LYS A 106 3.93 16.88 -7.81
CA LYS A 106 4.43 18.18 -7.34
C LYS A 106 5.72 18.04 -6.55
N LYS A 107 5.82 17.02 -5.69
CA LYS A 107 7.08 16.73 -4.99
C LYS A 107 8.20 16.33 -5.95
N TRP A 108 7.87 15.62 -7.02
CA TRP A 108 8.84 15.35 -8.09
C TRP A 108 9.32 16.65 -8.74
N ALA A 109 8.42 17.59 -9.01
CA ALA A 109 8.78 18.92 -9.52
C ALA A 109 9.74 19.67 -8.59
N GLU A 110 9.45 19.63 -7.28
CA GLU A 110 10.31 20.22 -6.23
C GLU A 110 11.71 19.59 -6.23
N ASP A 111 11.81 18.25 -6.21
CA ASP A 111 13.11 17.56 -6.24
C ASP A 111 13.89 17.90 -7.51
N MET A 112 13.21 17.97 -8.66
CA MET A 112 13.82 18.30 -9.96
C MET A 112 14.14 19.81 -10.10
N ASN A 113 13.78 20.64 -9.12
CA ASN A 113 13.84 22.10 -9.18
C ASN A 113 13.18 22.67 -10.45
N ARG A 114 11.98 22.17 -10.78
CA ARG A 114 11.23 22.54 -12.00
C ARG A 114 9.80 22.91 -11.69
N HIS A 115 9.24 23.77 -12.52
CA HIS A 115 7.82 24.08 -12.50
C HIS A 115 7.06 23.16 -13.47
N PHE A 116 6.05 22.44 -12.97
CA PHE A 116 5.12 21.69 -13.79
C PHE A 116 3.78 22.41 -13.91
N SER A 117 3.31 22.57 -15.14
CA SER A 117 1.98 23.09 -15.43
C SER A 117 0.88 22.12 -14.97
N LYS A 118 -0.37 22.57 -14.97
CA LYS A 118 -1.51 21.71 -14.64
C LYS A 118 -1.64 20.58 -15.66
N GLU A 119 -1.30 20.86 -16.91
CA GLU A 119 -1.32 19.95 -18.04
C GLU A 119 -0.24 18.86 -17.89
N ASP A 120 0.97 19.22 -17.46
CA ASP A 120 2.05 18.26 -17.18
C ASP A 120 1.65 17.31 -16.06
N ILE A 121 1.06 17.84 -14.99
CA ILE A 121 0.55 17.03 -13.87
C ILE A 121 -0.55 16.09 -14.36
N GLN A 122 -1.47 16.55 -15.22
CA GLN A 122 -2.49 15.69 -15.81
C GLN A 122 -1.87 14.63 -16.72
N MET A 123 -0.84 14.97 -17.49
CA MET A 123 -0.13 14.05 -18.37
C MET A 123 0.54 12.93 -17.57
N ALA A 124 1.29 13.25 -16.52
CA ALA A 124 1.91 12.25 -15.65
C ALA A 124 0.87 11.31 -15.00
N ASN A 125 -0.27 11.87 -14.58
CA ASN A 125 -1.37 11.09 -14.02
C ASN A 125 -2.05 10.18 -15.05
N ARG A 126 -2.24 10.65 -16.30
CA ARG A 126 -2.74 9.82 -17.41
C ARG A 126 -1.72 8.74 -17.77
N HIS A 127 -0.44 9.09 -17.85
CA HIS A 127 0.64 8.16 -18.13
C HIS A 127 0.66 7.00 -17.15
N THR A 128 0.59 7.29 -15.86
CA THR A 128 0.53 6.28 -14.79
C THR A 128 -0.66 5.31 -14.95
N LYS A 129 -1.78 5.77 -15.51
CA LYS A 129 -2.99 4.93 -15.72
C LYS A 129 -2.96 4.14 -17.04
N GLN A 130 -2.35 4.70 -18.07
CA GLN A 130 -2.47 4.27 -19.47
C GLN A 130 -1.16 3.79 -20.11
N CYS A 131 -0.04 3.79 -19.39
CA CYS A 131 1.28 3.41 -19.95
C CYS A 131 1.34 2.02 -20.56
N THR A 132 0.51 1.07 -20.10
CA THR A 132 0.45 -0.30 -20.60
C THR A 132 -0.84 -0.98 -20.15
N ALA A 133 -1.28 -1.98 -20.91
CA ALA A 133 -2.44 -2.81 -20.54
C ALA A 133 -2.11 -3.79 -19.39
N SER A 134 -0.84 -4.17 -19.22
CA SER A 134 -0.43 -5.11 -18.18
C SER A 134 -0.38 -4.45 -16.80
N LEU A 135 -1.19 -4.94 -15.86
CA LEU A 135 -1.24 -4.38 -14.50
C LEU A 135 0.12 -4.46 -13.78
N LEU A 136 0.86 -5.55 -13.99
CA LEU A 136 2.16 -5.77 -13.37
C LEU A 136 3.18 -4.73 -13.82
N ILE A 137 3.21 -4.43 -15.12
CA ILE A 137 4.12 -3.43 -15.70
C ILE A 137 3.71 -2.03 -15.24
N ARG A 138 2.41 -1.74 -15.27
CA ARG A 138 1.84 -0.47 -14.80
C ARG A 138 2.17 -0.21 -13.32
N THR A 139 2.27 -1.25 -12.50
CA THR A 139 2.64 -1.13 -11.08
C THR A 139 4.04 -0.54 -10.89
N ILE A 140 4.97 -0.80 -11.82
CA ILE A 140 6.32 -0.20 -11.77
C ILE A 140 6.21 1.31 -11.91
N GLN A 141 5.50 1.78 -12.94
CA GLN A 141 5.26 3.21 -13.16
C GLN A 141 4.51 3.86 -11.98
N ILE A 142 3.47 3.20 -11.45
CA ILE A 142 2.73 3.67 -10.28
C ILE A 142 3.66 3.84 -9.08
N LYS A 143 4.49 2.85 -8.77
CA LYS A 143 5.43 2.91 -7.63
C LYS A 143 6.45 4.04 -7.79
N THR A 144 6.93 4.30 -9.00
CA THR A 144 7.84 5.41 -9.29
C THR A 144 7.12 6.76 -9.13
N THR A 145 5.99 6.97 -9.80
CA THR A 145 5.21 8.22 -9.71
C THR A 145 4.80 8.51 -8.26
N LEU A 146 4.35 7.50 -7.51
CA LEU A 146 3.95 7.62 -6.11
C LEU A 146 5.11 7.71 -5.12
N ARG A 147 6.37 7.68 -5.58
CA ARG A 147 7.56 7.81 -4.72
C ARG A 147 7.62 6.71 -3.65
N TYR A 148 7.24 5.48 -4.04
CA TYR A 148 7.06 4.36 -3.12
C TYR A 148 8.36 3.86 -2.48
N HIS A 149 9.49 3.96 -3.20
CA HIS A 149 10.76 3.42 -2.74
C HIS A 149 11.30 4.25 -1.58
N LEU A 150 11.61 3.59 -0.46
CA LEU A 150 12.28 4.24 0.67
C LEU A 150 13.68 4.70 0.26
N THR A 151 14.09 5.83 0.81
CA THR A 151 15.44 6.38 0.61
C THR A 151 16.09 6.67 1.95
N ALA A 152 17.42 6.77 1.97
CA ALA A 152 18.16 7.05 3.19
C ALA A 152 17.65 8.32 3.90
N VAL A 153 17.42 9.40 3.16
CA VAL A 153 16.85 10.64 3.70
C VAL A 153 15.47 10.41 4.34
N THR A 154 14.64 9.56 3.73
CA THR A 154 13.29 9.28 4.24
C THR A 154 13.38 8.47 5.53
N VAL A 155 14.26 7.47 5.60
CA VAL A 155 14.42 6.63 6.80
C VAL A 155 15.11 7.41 7.92
N ALA A 156 16.16 8.20 7.63
CA ALA A 156 16.79 9.11 8.58
C ALA A 156 15.79 10.05 9.27
N LYS A 157 14.83 10.61 8.50
CA LYS A 157 13.75 11.43 9.06
C LYS A 157 12.81 10.67 9.99
N MET A 158 12.61 9.37 9.76
CA MET A 158 11.75 8.51 10.58
C MET A 158 12.48 8.06 11.86
N SER A 159 13.75 7.71 11.77
CA SER A 159 14.52 7.10 12.86
C SER A 159 15.37 8.08 13.68
N LYS A 160 15.50 9.36 13.27
CA LYS A 160 16.29 10.44 13.89
C LYS A 160 17.80 10.18 14.08
N LEU A 161 18.25 8.93 14.06
CA LEU A 161 19.62 8.48 14.30
C LEU A 161 20.29 7.90 13.05
N GLU A 162 19.53 7.57 12.00
CA GLU A 162 20.12 7.07 10.76
C GLU A 162 20.69 8.19 9.91
N ASP A 163 21.73 7.81 9.17
CA ASP A 163 22.41 8.63 8.20
C ASP A 163 21.55 8.87 6.96
N SER A 164 21.54 10.11 6.47
CA SER A 164 20.82 10.52 5.27
C SER A 164 21.57 10.25 3.97
N ARG A 165 22.84 9.80 4.05
CA ARG A 165 23.67 9.43 2.91
C ARG A 165 23.15 8.21 2.16
N CYS A 166 23.37 8.19 0.86
CA CYS A 166 22.91 7.15 -0.04
C CYS A 166 23.39 5.75 0.39
N TRP A 167 22.46 4.79 0.47
CA TRP A 167 22.76 3.39 0.82
C TRP A 167 23.72 2.70 -0.15
N ARG A 168 23.90 3.26 -1.35
CA ARG A 168 24.85 2.76 -2.35
C ARG A 168 26.29 3.22 -2.12
N GLY A 169 26.56 3.93 -1.02
CA GLY A 169 27.91 4.25 -0.57
C GLY A 169 28.63 5.35 -1.35
N CYS A 170 27.92 6.17 -2.13
CA CYS A 170 28.53 7.23 -2.94
C CYS A 170 28.84 8.54 -2.18
N GLY A 171 28.44 8.64 -0.91
CA GLY A 171 28.67 9.83 -0.07
C GLY A 171 27.67 10.98 -0.26
N GLU A 172 26.89 11.00 -1.35
CA GLU A 172 25.84 11.99 -1.59
C GLU A 172 24.55 11.71 -0.78
N MET A 173 23.68 12.71 -0.65
CA MET A 173 22.38 12.53 0.00
C MET A 173 21.51 11.53 -0.76
N GLY A 174 20.98 10.54 -0.06
CA GLY A 174 20.10 9.53 -0.63
C GLY A 174 18.67 10.04 -0.82
N ILE A 175 18.46 11.01 -1.70
CA ILE A 175 17.13 11.42 -2.18
C ILE A 175 16.68 10.58 -3.38
N LEU A 176 15.38 10.60 -3.71
CA LEU A 176 14.82 9.82 -4.81
C LEU A 176 15.46 10.19 -6.15
N LEU A 177 15.58 11.49 -6.43
CA LEU A 177 16.19 12.01 -7.65
C LEU A 177 17.59 11.43 -7.87
N HIS A 178 18.43 11.49 -6.83
CA HIS A 178 19.76 10.91 -6.83
C HIS A 178 19.74 9.42 -7.17
N CYS A 179 18.93 8.62 -6.46
CA CYS A 179 18.90 7.17 -6.64
C CYS A 179 18.37 6.73 -8.02
N TRP A 180 17.47 7.50 -8.63
CA TRP A 180 16.85 7.20 -9.92
C TRP A 180 17.62 7.73 -11.12
N TRP A 181 18.37 8.82 -10.97
CA TRP A 181 18.97 9.52 -12.10
C TRP A 181 20.38 10.00 -11.82
N GLU A 182 20.61 10.87 -10.83
CA GLU A 182 21.89 11.59 -10.71
C GLU A 182 23.07 10.69 -10.36
N TRP A 183 22.80 9.55 -9.71
CA TRP A 183 23.86 8.64 -9.32
C TRP A 183 24.64 8.11 -10.53
N LYS A 184 25.97 8.25 -10.46
CA LYS A 184 26.92 7.96 -11.55
C LYS A 184 26.79 6.54 -12.12
N LEU A 185 26.43 5.54 -11.32
CA LEU A 185 26.27 4.17 -11.80
C LEU A 185 24.94 3.90 -12.50
N VAL A 186 23.93 4.76 -12.36
CA VAL A 186 22.65 4.63 -13.07
C VAL A 186 22.68 5.35 -14.42
N GLN A 187 23.48 6.41 -14.56
CA GLN A 187 23.62 7.17 -15.80
C GLN A 187 24.02 6.33 -17.03
N PRO A 188 24.94 5.34 -16.97
CA PRO A 188 25.24 4.47 -18.10
C PRO A 188 24.00 3.79 -18.68
N LEU A 189 23.11 3.25 -17.83
CA LEU A 189 21.88 2.61 -18.29
C LEU A 189 20.96 3.61 -19.02
N TRP A 190 20.75 4.80 -18.45
CA TRP A 190 19.92 5.82 -19.11
C TRP A 190 20.51 6.27 -20.45
N LYS A 191 21.84 6.37 -20.56
CA LYS A 191 22.50 6.65 -21.84
C LYS A 191 22.28 5.54 -22.87
N VAL A 192 22.29 4.27 -22.45
CA VAL A 192 21.94 3.14 -23.33
C VAL A 192 20.50 3.24 -23.81
N VAL A 193 19.55 3.50 -22.91
CA VAL A 193 18.12 3.71 -23.26
C VAL A 193 17.98 4.80 -24.33
N TRP A 194 18.64 5.94 -24.16
CA TRP A 194 18.59 7.01 -25.15
C TRP A 194 19.35 6.69 -26.44
N SER A 195 20.41 5.88 -26.36
CA SER A 195 21.11 5.41 -27.55
C SER A 195 20.22 4.50 -28.41
N PHE A 196 19.41 3.66 -27.77
CA PHE A 196 18.40 2.85 -28.45
C PHE A 196 17.36 3.72 -29.17
N LEU A 197 16.86 4.77 -28.51
CA LEU A 197 15.92 5.70 -29.16
C LEU A 197 16.52 6.35 -30.42
N ARG A 198 17.80 6.74 -30.37
CA ARG A 198 18.50 7.28 -31.55
C ARG A 198 18.65 6.25 -32.67
N LYS A 199 18.91 4.98 -32.35
CA LYS A 199 18.94 3.89 -33.35
C LYS A 199 17.59 3.72 -34.06
N LEU A 200 16.49 4.04 -33.37
CA LEU A 200 15.13 4.04 -33.92
C LEU A 200 14.78 5.37 -34.61
N THR A 201 15.74 6.26 -34.83
CA THR A 201 15.54 7.60 -35.41
C THR A 201 14.61 8.51 -34.59
N ILE A 202 14.44 8.22 -33.29
CA ILE A 202 13.62 9.02 -32.37
C ILE A 202 14.53 10.00 -31.61
N GLU A 203 14.40 11.29 -31.90
CA GLU A 203 15.15 12.35 -31.23
C GLU A 203 14.42 12.88 -30.00
N LEU A 204 14.84 12.47 -28.82
CA LEU A 204 14.16 12.83 -27.59
C LEU A 204 15.09 13.56 -26.61
N PRO A 205 14.65 14.64 -25.95
CA PRO A 205 15.44 15.31 -24.92
C PRO A 205 15.87 14.33 -23.82
N TYR A 206 17.12 14.41 -23.39
CA TYR A 206 17.64 13.62 -22.26
C TYR A 206 17.11 14.18 -20.94
N ASP A 207 15.86 13.84 -20.64
CA ASP A 207 15.09 14.45 -19.56
C ASP A 207 14.52 13.41 -18.60
N LEU A 208 14.66 13.69 -17.31
CA LEU A 208 14.11 12.88 -16.24
C LEU A 208 12.59 12.86 -16.17
N ALA A 209 11.93 14.00 -16.41
CA ALA A 209 10.47 14.10 -16.33
C ALA A 209 9.81 13.18 -17.36
N ILE A 210 10.46 13.02 -18.50
CA ILE A 210 10.13 12.03 -19.52
C ILE A 210 10.31 10.61 -18.95
N ALA A 211 11.52 10.26 -18.51
CA ALA A 211 11.86 8.91 -18.07
C ALA A 211 11.05 8.42 -16.85
N LEU A 212 10.85 9.26 -15.84
CA LEU A 212 10.19 8.86 -14.59
C LEU A 212 8.69 9.07 -14.60
N LEU A 213 8.18 10.11 -15.27
CA LEU A 213 6.79 10.54 -15.14
C LEU A 213 6.00 10.41 -16.44
N GLY A 214 6.67 10.21 -17.57
CA GLY A 214 6.04 10.21 -18.89
C GLY A 214 5.44 11.57 -19.25
N ILE A 215 6.13 12.65 -18.87
CA ILE A 215 5.78 14.02 -19.26
C ILE A 215 6.56 14.34 -20.53
N TYR A 216 5.86 14.38 -21.65
CA TYR A 216 6.46 14.45 -22.97
C TYR A 216 6.35 15.86 -23.57
N PRO A 217 7.30 16.25 -24.43
CA PRO A 217 7.13 17.42 -25.27
C PRO A 217 5.80 17.33 -26.04
N ARG A 218 5.17 18.48 -26.29
CA ARG A 218 3.84 18.55 -26.90
C ARG A 218 3.85 18.31 -28.42
N ASP A 219 5.00 17.95 -28.97
CA ASP A 219 5.18 17.70 -30.39
C ASP A 219 4.43 16.43 -30.79
N THR A 220 3.59 16.54 -31.82
CA THR A 220 2.68 15.46 -32.26
C THR A 220 3.44 14.17 -32.59
N GLU A 221 4.64 14.30 -33.16
CA GLU A 221 5.51 13.18 -33.50
C GLU A 221 5.98 12.40 -32.25
N MET A 222 6.33 13.10 -31.17
CA MET A 222 6.74 12.48 -29.90
C MET A 222 5.60 11.72 -29.23
N LEU A 223 4.36 12.16 -29.42
CA LEU A 223 3.18 11.45 -28.94
C LEU A 223 2.90 10.17 -29.72
N MET A 224 3.28 10.12 -31.01
CA MET A 224 3.09 8.93 -31.86
C MET A 224 4.05 7.81 -31.47
N HIS A 225 5.29 8.13 -31.10
CA HIS A 225 6.27 7.14 -30.62
C HIS A 225 6.05 6.73 -29.16
N ARG A 226 4.89 7.09 -28.57
CA ARG A 226 4.68 6.88 -27.14
C ARG A 226 4.68 5.41 -26.73
N SER A 227 4.24 4.54 -27.63
CA SER A 227 4.21 3.10 -27.39
C SER A 227 5.60 2.47 -27.42
N THR A 228 6.59 3.10 -28.05
CA THR A 228 7.95 2.57 -28.25
C THR A 228 8.89 2.82 -27.06
N TRP A 229 8.97 4.07 -26.59
CA TRP A 229 9.83 4.45 -25.44
C TRP A 229 9.27 4.09 -24.04
N THR A 230 7.96 3.96 -23.87
CA THR A 230 7.34 3.73 -22.55
C THR A 230 7.81 2.39 -21.97
N PRO A 231 7.80 1.29 -22.74
CA PRO A 231 8.43 0.03 -22.33
C PRO A 231 9.90 0.17 -21.93
N MET A 232 10.70 0.90 -22.73
CA MET A 232 12.12 1.13 -22.46
C MET A 232 12.36 1.80 -21.10
N CYS A 233 11.63 2.89 -20.84
CA CYS A 233 11.72 3.64 -19.59
C CYS A 233 11.25 2.77 -18.41
N ILE A 234 10.14 2.05 -18.54
CA ILE A 234 9.64 1.18 -17.47
C ILE A 234 10.60 0.01 -17.20
N ALA A 235 11.22 -0.57 -18.23
CA ALA A 235 12.25 -1.57 -18.06
C ALA A 235 13.43 -1.01 -17.27
N ALA A 236 13.91 0.19 -17.62
CA ALA A 236 15.03 0.83 -16.93
C ALA A 236 14.67 1.12 -15.46
N LEU A 237 13.48 1.66 -15.20
CA LEU A 237 12.94 1.84 -13.85
C LEU A 237 12.94 0.53 -13.06
N SER A 238 12.50 -0.56 -13.68
CA SER A 238 12.49 -1.86 -13.02
C SER A 238 13.90 -2.37 -12.71
N THR A 239 14.86 -2.17 -13.62
CA THR A 239 16.24 -2.63 -13.43
C THR A 239 16.93 -1.84 -12.32
N ILE A 240 16.75 -0.52 -12.27
CA ILE A 240 17.27 0.35 -11.19
C ILE A 240 16.62 0.00 -9.84
N ALA A 241 15.31 -0.29 -9.83
CA ALA A 241 14.61 -0.71 -8.62
C ALA A 241 15.12 -2.05 -8.06
N LYS A 242 15.53 -2.99 -8.91
CA LYS A 242 16.08 -4.28 -8.45
C LYS A 242 17.35 -4.09 -7.62
N THR A 243 18.24 -3.18 -8.03
CA THR A 243 19.50 -2.89 -7.32
C THR A 243 19.38 -1.69 -6.39
N TRP A 244 18.17 -1.38 -5.90
CA TRP A 244 17.88 -0.10 -5.24
C TRP A 244 18.82 0.28 -4.09
N LYS A 245 19.22 -0.70 -3.27
CA LYS A 245 20.12 -0.51 -2.12
C LYS A 245 21.55 -0.98 -2.39
N GLU A 246 21.81 -1.63 -3.51
CA GLU A 246 23.11 -2.23 -3.79
C GLU A 246 24.02 -1.23 -4.50
N PRO A 247 25.34 -1.21 -4.20
CA PRO A 247 26.31 -0.39 -4.91
C PRO A 247 26.68 -0.99 -6.28
N LYS A 248 25.69 -1.54 -7.01
CA LYS A 248 25.88 -2.18 -8.30
C LYS A 248 25.29 -1.32 -9.42
N CYS A 249 26.04 -1.23 -10.52
CA CYS A 249 25.54 -0.67 -11.77
C CYS A 249 24.39 -1.56 -12.30
N PRO A 250 23.23 -0.99 -12.65
CA PRO A 250 22.24 -1.68 -13.45
C PRO A 250 22.89 -2.17 -14.76
N SER A 251 22.71 -3.45 -15.10
CA SER A 251 23.26 -4.04 -16.34
C SER A 251 22.34 -3.80 -17.53
N THR A 252 22.93 -3.51 -18.70
CA THR A 252 22.23 -3.49 -19.99
C THR A 252 21.54 -4.82 -20.27
N ASP A 253 22.18 -5.95 -19.97
CA ASP A 253 21.60 -7.29 -20.19
C ASP A 253 20.35 -7.50 -19.34
N GLU A 254 20.37 -7.07 -18.07
CA GLU A 254 19.20 -7.17 -17.19
C GLU A 254 18.07 -6.26 -17.65
N TRP A 255 18.40 -5.11 -18.24
CA TRP A 255 17.44 -4.23 -18.88
C TRP A 255 16.86 -4.84 -20.17
N ILE A 256 17.66 -5.43 -21.05
CA ILE A 256 17.20 -6.14 -22.26
C ILE A 256 16.31 -7.33 -21.88
N LYS A 257 16.69 -8.14 -20.88
CA LYS A 257 15.83 -9.21 -20.34
C LYS A 257 14.50 -8.66 -19.83
N LYS A 258 14.52 -7.49 -19.19
CA LYS A 258 13.29 -6.85 -18.73
C LYS A 258 12.44 -6.32 -19.88
N MET A 259 13.05 -5.83 -20.95
CA MET A 259 12.37 -5.46 -22.19
C MET A 259 11.67 -6.67 -22.82
N TRP A 260 12.37 -7.81 -22.96
CA TRP A 260 11.76 -9.06 -23.44
C TRP A 260 10.58 -9.50 -22.58
N PHE A 261 10.71 -9.42 -21.25
CA PHE A 261 9.60 -9.71 -20.34
C PHE A 261 8.40 -8.79 -20.58
N ILE A 262 8.64 -7.48 -20.77
CA ILE A 262 7.57 -6.52 -21.05
C ILE A 262 6.89 -6.86 -22.37
N TYR A 263 7.67 -7.11 -23.43
CA TYR A 263 7.17 -7.53 -24.73
C TYR A 263 6.26 -8.76 -24.62
N THR A 264 6.74 -9.83 -23.99
CA THR A 264 5.95 -11.07 -23.80
C THR A 264 4.63 -10.80 -23.09
N MET A 265 4.63 -9.98 -22.04
CA MET A 265 3.42 -9.65 -21.30
C MET A 265 2.46 -8.78 -22.12
N GLU A 266 2.97 -7.83 -22.91
CA GLU A 266 2.14 -7.01 -23.80
C GLU A 266 1.55 -7.83 -24.94
N TYR A 267 2.34 -8.73 -25.52
CA TYR A 267 1.89 -9.68 -26.54
C TYR A 267 0.74 -10.54 -26.03
N TYR A 268 0.86 -11.15 -24.84
CA TYR A 268 -0.25 -11.90 -24.23
C TYR A 268 -1.49 -11.04 -23.99
N MET A 269 -1.33 -9.79 -23.56
CA MET A 269 -2.46 -8.87 -23.38
C MET A 269 -3.12 -8.50 -24.72
N ALA A 270 -2.34 -8.32 -25.78
CA ALA A 270 -2.82 -8.04 -27.13
C ALA A 270 -3.56 -9.24 -27.73
N MET A 271 -3.05 -10.46 -27.54
CA MET A 271 -3.75 -11.69 -27.91
C MET A 271 -5.14 -11.77 -27.28
N ARG A 272 -5.24 -11.51 -25.97
CA ARG A 272 -6.53 -11.55 -25.25
C ARG A 272 -7.54 -10.51 -25.74
N LYS A 273 -7.07 -9.42 -26.34
CA LYS A 273 -7.91 -8.35 -26.89
C LYS A 273 -8.15 -8.45 -28.39
N ASN A 274 -7.56 -9.44 -29.05
CA ASN A 274 -7.54 -9.55 -30.52
C ASN A 274 -6.88 -8.33 -31.21
N GLU A 275 -5.88 -7.73 -30.57
CA GLU A 275 -5.14 -6.54 -31.03
C GLU A 275 -3.65 -6.87 -31.28
N ILE A 276 -3.36 -8.07 -31.80
CA ILE A 276 -1.98 -8.57 -31.97
C ILE A 276 -1.17 -7.71 -32.95
N TRP A 277 -1.75 -7.37 -34.09
CA TRP A 277 -1.04 -6.65 -35.16
C TRP A 277 -0.49 -5.28 -34.71
N PRO A 278 -1.26 -4.40 -34.04
CA PRO A 278 -0.71 -3.17 -33.46
C PRO A 278 0.45 -3.39 -32.49
N CYS A 279 0.39 -4.47 -31.68
CA CYS A 279 1.45 -4.82 -30.74
C CYS A 279 2.73 -5.24 -31.48
N VAL A 280 2.62 -6.16 -32.44
CA VAL A 280 3.76 -6.61 -33.24
C VAL A 280 4.39 -5.45 -34.01
N ALA A 281 3.57 -4.59 -34.64
CA ALA A 281 4.08 -3.43 -35.37
C ALA A 281 4.86 -2.46 -34.47
N THR A 282 4.41 -2.24 -33.22
CA THR A 282 5.13 -1.37 -32.26
C THR A 282 6.47 -1.97 -31.83
N TRP A 283 6.53 -3.29 -31.68
CA TRP A 283 7.68 -4.01 -31.13
C TRP A 283 8.69 -4.49 -32.17
N MET A 284 8.33 -4.52 -33.45
CA MET A 284 9.20 -5.01 -34.53
C MET A 284 10.55 -4.26 -34.58
N ASP A 285 10.53 -2.93 -34.55
CA ASP A 285 11.77 -2.15 -34.58
C ASP A 285 12.56 -2.29 -33.25
N LEU A 286 11.86 -2.44 -32.13
CA LEU A 286 12.47 -2.67 -30.81
C LEU A 286 13.21 -4.00 -30.75
N GLU A 287 12.62 -5.08 -31.27
CA GLU A 287 13.25 -6.40 -31.34
C GLU A 287 14.55 -6.35 -32.14
N GLY A 288 14.53 -5.66 -33.29
CA GLY A 288 15.72 -5.50 -34.13
C GLY A 288 16.87 -4.85 -33.38
N VAL A 289 16.61 -3.78 -32.64
CA VAL A 289 17.65 -3.11 -31.83
C VAL A 289 18.07 -3.97 -30.63
N MET A 290 17.13 -4.65 -29.96
CA MET A 290 17.41 -5.51 -28.81
C MET A 290 18.24 -6.75 -29.17
N LEU A 291 18.10 -7.29 -30.38
CA LEU A 291 18.91 -8.40 -30.89
C LEU A 291 20.28 -7.95 -31.40
N SER A 292 20.49 -6.65 -31.60
CA SER A 292 21.74 -6.08 -32.12
C SER A 292 22.78 -5.75 -31.03
N GLU A 293 22.41 -5.86 -29.75
CA GLU A 293 23.32 -5.74 -28.60
C GLU A 293 23.75 -7.11 -28.08
#